data_AF-A0A8C9QE00-F1
#
_entry.id   AF-A0A8C9QE00-F1
#
_cell.length_a   1.000
_cell.length_b   1.000
_cell.length_c   1.000
_cell.angle_alpha   90.00
_cell.angle_beta   90.00
_cell.angle_gamma   90.00
#
_symmetry.space_group_name_H-M   'P 1'
#
loop_
_entity.id
_entity.type
_entity.pdbx_description
1 polymer ?
#
loop_
_entity_poly.entity_id
_entity_poly.type
_entity_poly.pdbx_seq_one_letter_code
_entity_poly.pdbx_strand_id
1 'polypeptide(L)'
;MIDGLMGGLIKIRGDQCWRDLTCLDFHYETQPVPSPLAYFLHRTPWWVHRFEALSNHFLELLVPFFLFLGRRMCILHGVLQILFQVVLILSGNLSFLNWLTIVPSLSCFDDASLGFLFPSGPAGLKDRALKLQDEEAQGAQSQPRHVGCAVRRVVNLSLGILLAWLSVPVVLNLLSAKQVMNTTFGSLRIVNSYGAFGSITKERTEVILQGTTSPNASAPDAVWEDYEFKCKPGDPWRRPCLITPYHYRLDWLMWFAAFQVREHCPTSPSLPGTTWVPRALGPPPAEWIRAEHWRYKFSLPGGKHAAEGKWWVRRRLGPYFPAVRLEDLEGYFREQDWPL
;
A
#
# COMPACT_ATOMS: atom_id res chain seq x y z
N MET A 1 -14.12 -7.07 1.39
CA MET A 1 -14.56 -7.98 0.28
C MET A 1 -14.21 -7.38 -1.07
N ILE A 2 -14.58 -6.12 -1.35
CA ILE A 2 -14.47 -5.54 -2.68
C ILE A 2 -13.02 -5.14 -3.06
N ASP A 3 -12.21 -4.68 -2.11
CA ASP A 3 -10.83 -4.22 -2.40
C ASP A 3 -9.94 -5.31 -3.00
N GLY A 4 -10.03 -6.56 -2.49
CA GLY A 4 -9.29 -7.69 -3.04
C GLY A 4 -9.71 -8.00 -4.48
N LEU A 5 -11.01 -8.13 -4.73
CA LEU A 5 -11.54 -8.44 -6.07
C LEU A 5 -11.16 -7.37 -7.10
N MET A 6 -11.28 -6.09 -6.74
CA MET A 6 -10.89 -5.00 -7.62
C MET A 6 -9.38 -4.93 -7.85
N GLY A 7 -8.58 -5.23 -6.81
CA GLY A 7 -7.13 -5.42 -6.91
C GLY A 7 -6.74 -6.51 -7.90
N GLY A 8 -7.39 -7.68 -7.84
CA GLY A 8 -7.12 -8.77 -8.77
C GLY A 8 -7.52 -8.42 -10.21
N LEU A 9 -8.67 -7.75 -10.39
CA LEU A 9 -9.16 -7.36 -11.71
C LEU A 9 -8.25 -6.32 -12.38
N ILE A 10 -7.78 -5.32 -11.63
CA ILE A 10 -6.86 -4.31 -12.19
C ILE A 10 -5.52 -4.93 -12.58
N LYS A 11 -5.05 -5.96 -11.87
CA LYS A 11 -3.80 -6.68 -12.19
C LYS A 11 -3.94 -7.50 -13.47
N ILE A 12 -4.99 -8.31 -13.61
CA ILE A 12 -5.22 -9.11 -14.82
C ILE A 12 -5.37 -8.24 -16.07
N ARG A 13 -6.08 -7.10 -15.93
CA ARG A 13 -6.37 -6.19 -17.06
C ARG A 13 -5.31 -5.12 -17.26
N GLY A 14 -4.37 -4.98 -16.32
CA GLY A 14 -3.28 -4.04 -16.38
C GLY A 14 -2.11 -4.58 -17.19
N ASP A 15 -0.95 -4.66 -16.56
CA ASP A 15 0.30 -5.04 -17.21
C ASP A 15 0.33 -6.52 -17.63
N GLN A 16 1.01 -6.81 -18.72
CA GLN A 16 1.23 -8.18 -19.22
C GLN A 16 1.97 -9.05 -18.20
N CYS A 17 2.85 -8.46 -17.37
CA CYS A 17 3.61 -9.23 -16.38
C CYS A 17 2.72 -9.96 -15.37
N TRP A 18 1.49 -9.49 -15.11
CA TRP A 18 0.58 -10.16 -14.17
C TRP A 18 0.02 -11.44 -14.78
N ARG A 19 -0.26 -11.42 -16.08
CA ARG A 19 -0.70 -12.58 -16.86
C ARG A 19 0.43 -13.59 -17.08
N ASP A 20 1.65 -13.09 -17.25
CA ASP A 20 2.86 -13.93 -17.38
C ASP A 20 3.42 -14.40 -16.03
N LEU A 21 2.83 -13.95 -14.91
CA LEU A 21 3.23 -14.24 -13.53
C LEU A 21 4.65 -13.75 -13.16
N THR A 22 5.20 -12.78 -13.89
CA THR A 22 6.57 -12.25 -13.72
C THR A 22 6.64 -10.92 -12.95
N CYS A 23 5.50 -10.30 -12.60
CA CYS A 23 5.55 -8.99 -11.95
C CYS A 23 6.36 -8.95 -10.64
N LEU A 24 6.37 -10.06 -9.88
CA LEU A 24 7.10 -10.12 -8.61
C LEU A 24 8.62 -10.20 -8.77
N ASP A 25 9.11 -10.52 -9.96
CA ASP A 25 10.55 -10.43 -10.29
C ASP A 25 11.06 -8.98 -10.14
N PHE A 26 10.19 -7.99 -10.30
CA PHE A 26 10.52 -6.56 -10.21
C PHE A 26 9.96 -5.92 -8.93
N HIS A 27 8.75 -6.31 -8.54
CA HIS A 27 7.95 -5.57 -7.56
C HIS A 27 8.65 -5.37 -6.20
N TYR A 28 9.36 -6.38 -5.68
CA TYR A 28 10.02 -6.25 -4.37
C TYR A 28 11.04 -5.12 -4.32
N GLU A 29 11.74 -4.85 -5.42
CA GLU A 29 12.70 -3.74 -5.54
C GLU A 29 11.99 -2.43 -5.87
N THR A 30 11.00 -2.44 -6.76
CA THR A 30 10.41 -1.21 -7.33
C THR A 30 9.21 -0.67 -6.56
N GLN A 31 8.68 -1.42 -5.60
CA GLN A 31 7.59 -1.00 -4.72
C GLN A 31 7.92 0.28 -3.93
N PRO A 32 6.92 1.02 -3.44
CA PRO A 32 7.13 2.38 -2.97
C PRO A 32 8.12 2.50 -1.80
N VAL A 33 7.87 1.74 -0.73
CA VAL A 33 8.74 1.66 0.43
C VAL A 33 8.97 0.18 0.74
N PRO A 34 10.05 -0.42 0.20
CA PRO A 34 10.31 -1.83 0.41
C PRO A 34 10.70 -2.08 1.86
N SER A 35 10.32 -3.26 2.37
CA SER A 35 10.73 -3.70 3.70
C SER A 35 12.15 -4.31 3.67
N PRO A 36 12.80 -4.50 4.83
CA PRO A 36 14.02 -5.31 4.91
C PRO A 36 13.86 -6.72 4.33
N LEU A 37 12.67 -7.31 4.43
CA LEU A 37 12.42 -8.65 3.91
C LEU A 37 12.36 -8.65 2.37
N ALA A 38 11.87 -7.57 1.75
CA ALA A 38 11.84 -7.41 0.30
C ALA A 38 13.23 -7.59 -0.33
N TYR A 39 14.27 -7.11 0.35
CA TYR A 39 15.66 -7.24 -0.09
C TYR A 39 16.07 -8.71 -0.32
N PHE A 40 15.61 -9.61 0.57
CA PHE A 40 15.85 -11.04 0.45
C PHE A 40 14.87 -11.72 -0.50
N LEU A 41 13.58 -11.36 -0.41
CA LEU A 41 12.54 -11.94 -1.26
C LEU A 41 12.78 -11.67 -2.74
N HIS A 42 13.28 -10.49 -3.10
CA HIS A 42 13.65 -10.15 -4.49
C HIS A 42 14.67 -11.13 -5.12
N ARG A 43 15.36 -11.94 -4.31
CA ARG A 43 16.37 -12.89 -4.76
C ARG A 43 15.90 -14.33 -4.74
N THR A 44 14.63 -14.58 -4.43
CA THR A 44 14.11 -15.95 -4.48
C THR A 44 14.06 -16.44 -5.94
N PRO A 45 14.07 -17.76 -6.16
CA PRO A 45 14.00 -18.30 -7.50
C PRO A 45 12.73 -17.86 -8.25
N TRP A 46 12.83 -17.67 -9.56
CA TRP A 46 11.71 -17.23 -10.43
C TRP A 46 10.41 -18.04 -10.25
N TRP A 47 10.50 -19.34 -9.94
CA TRP A 47 9.32 -20.18 -9.75
C TRP A 47 8.56 -19.84 -8.45
N VAL A 48 9.26 -19.34 -7.42
CA VAL A 48 8.65 -18.81 -6.20
C VAL A 48 7.85 -17.56 -6.54
N HIS A 49 8.44 -16.63 -7.29
CA HIS A 49 7.75 -15.40 -7.74
C HIS A 49 6.50 -15.69 -8.57
N ARG A 50 6.55 -16.68 -9.47
CA ARG A 50 5.35 -17.10 -10.22
C ARG A 50 4.28 -17.69 -9.32
N PHE A 51 4.68 -18.51 -8.34
CA PHE A 51 3.75 -19.07 -7.36
C PHE A 51 3.11 -17.98 -6.48
N GLU A 52 3.89 -17.01 -6.03
CA GLU A 52 3.43 -15.85 -5.27
C GLU A 52 2.45 -15.01 -6.10
N ALA A 53 2.74 -14.76 -7.38
CA ALA A 53 1.86 -14.04 -8.29
C ALA A 53 0.55 -14.81 -8.53
N LEU A 54 0.60 -16.12 -8.71
CA LEU A 54 -0.60 -16.95 -8.84
C LEU A 54 -1.43 -16.96 -7.55
N SER A 55 -0.76 -17.06 -6.39
CA SER A 55 -1.40 -17.00 -5.08
C SER A 55 -2.09 -15.65 -4.85
N ASN A 56 -1.48 -14.56 -5.29
CA ASN A 56 -2.08 -13.22 -5.28
C ASN A 56 -3.40 -13.20 -6.08
N HIS A 57 -3.41 -13.73 -7.31
CA HIS A 57 -4.64 -13.86 -8.09
C HIS A 57 -5.71 -14.72 -7.41
N PHE A 58 -5.32 -15.86 -6.83
CA PHE A 58 -6.24 -16.73 -6.10
C PHE A 58 -6.89 -16.02 -4.91
N LEU A 59 -6.07 -15.38 -4.07
CA LEU A 59 -6.50 -14.68 -2.86
C LEU A 59 -7.33 -13.44 -3.17
N GLU A 60 -7.05 -12.74 -4.27
CA GLU A 60 -7.77 -11.54 -4.63
C GLU A 60 -9.04 -11.81 -5.44
N LEU A 61 -9.06 -12.84 -6.29
CA LEU A 61 -10.19 -13.10 -7.20
C LEU A 61 -11.12 -14.20 -6.72
N LEU A 62 -10.62 -15.27 -6.10
CA LEU A 62 -11.46 -16.42 -5.73
C LEU A 62 -11.86 -16.41 -4.27
N VAL A 63 -10.92 -16.12 -3.37
CA VAL A 63 -11.18 -16.17 -1.93
C VAL A 63 -12.31 -15.24 -1.48
N PRO A 64 -12.52 -14.01 -2.02
CA PRO A 64 -13.65 -13.18 -1.60
C PRO A 64 -15.03 -13.85 -1.75
N PHE A 65 -15.18 -14.78 -2.70
CA PHE A 65 -16.43 -15.51 -2.90
C PHE A 65 -16.71 -16.56 -1.81
N PHE A 66 -15.71 -16.96 -1.03
CA PHE A 66 -15.88 -17.92 0.07
C PHE A 66 -16.80 -17.39 1.18
N LEU A 67 -16.97 -16.06 1.27
CA LEU A 67 -17.93 -15.42 2.16
C LEU A 67 -19.38 -15.87 1.90
N PHE A 68 -19.70 -16.28 0.67
CA PHE A 68 -21.03 -16.74 0.29
C PHE A 68 -21.22 -18.26 0.39
N LEU A 69 -20.15 -19.02 0.66
CA LEU A 69 -20.15 -20.50 0.66
C LEU A 69 -20.37 -21.12 2.05
N GLY A 70 -21.00 -20.38 2.97
CA GLY A 70 -21.34 -20.84 4.32
C GLY A 70 -20.28 -20.56 5.38
N ARG A 71 -20.55 -21.00 6.63
CA ARG A 71 -19.78 -20.63 7.82
C ARG A 71 -18.29 -21.03 7.74
N ARG A 72 -18.01 -22.29 7.37
CA ARG A 72 -16.63 -22.81 7.32
C ARG A 72 -15.78 -22.07 6.29
N MET A 73 -16.35 -21.79 5.13
CA MET A 73 -15.66 -21.06 4.06
C MET A 73 -15.48 -19.58 4.41
N CYS A 74 -16.42 -18.97 5.13
CA CYS A 74 -16.26 -17.62 5.67
C CYS A 74 -15.09 -17.52 6.66
N ILE A 75 -14.93 -18.49 7.57
CA ILE A 75 -13.76 -18.56 8.46
C ILE A 75 -12.47 -18.71 7.64
N LEU A 76 -12.46 -19.62 6.67
CA LEU A 76 -11.31 -19.84 5.79
C LEU A 76 -10.92 -18.56 5.03
N HIS A 77 -11.90 -17.81 4.50
CA HIS A 77 -11.67 -16.48 3.92
C HIS A 77 -10.98 -15.54 4.90
N GLY A 78 -11.52 -15.43 6.13
CA GLY A 78 -10.93 -14.58 7.16
C GLY A 78 -9.48 -14.92 7.45
N VAL A 79 -9.16 -16.21 7.60
CA VAL A 79 -7.79 -16.69 7.83
C VAL A 79 -6.89 -16.36 6.66
N LEU A 80 -7.28 -16.75 5.44
CA LEU A 80 -6.48 -16.53 4.24
C LEU A 80 -6.23 -15.05 3.99
N GLN A 81 -7.24 -14.20 4.18
CA GLN A 81 -7.11 -12.76 3.99
C GLN A 81 -6.18 -12.14 5.03
N ILE A 82 -6.30 -12.51 6.31
CA ILE A 82 -5.40 -12.00 7.35
C ILE A 82 -3.96 -12.43 7.08
N LEU A 83 -3.74 -13.72 6.77
CA LEU A 83 -2.40 -14.23 6.45
C LEU A 83 -1.80 -13.52 5.23
N PHE A 84 -2.60 -13.31 4.18
CA PHE A 84 -2.16 -12.58 3.00
C PHE A 84 -1.73 -11.15 3.33
N GLN A 85 -2.54 -10.41 4.10
CA GLN A 85 -2.20 -9.06 4.50
C GLN A 85 -0.97 -9.00 5.42
N VAL A 86 -0.78 -9.99 6.31
CA VAL A 86 0.42 -10.10 7.14
C VAL A 86 1.67 -10.30 6.28
N VAL A 87 1.61 -11.19 5.27
CA VAL A 87 2.71 -11.38 4.31
C VAL A 87 3.02 -10.07 3.59
N LEU A 88 2.00 -9.35 3.10
CA LEU A 88 2.18 -8.06 2.44
C LEU A 88 2.80 -7.00 3.36
N ILE A 89 2.40 -6.94 4.64
CA ILE A 89 3.01 -6.05 5.64
C ILE A 89 4.50 -6.36 5.78
N LEU A 90 4.85 -7.65 5.88
CA LEU A 90 6.24 -8.07 6.05
C LEU A 90 7.07 -7.83 4.80
N SER A 91 6.51 -7.98 3.60
CA SER A 91 7.27 -8.00 2.34
C SER A 91 7.34 -6.65 1.62
N GLY A 92 6.30 -5.82 1.68
CA GLY A 92 6.19 -4.61 0.84
C GLY A 92 5.43 -3.45 1.45
N ASN A 93 4.80 -3.70 2.59
CA ASN A 93 4.21 -2.75 3.49
C ASN A 93 3.37 -1.65 2.82
N LEU A 94 2.16 -2.02 2.38
CA LEU A 94 1.10 -1.07 1.97
C LEU A 94 0.53 -0.22 3.12
N SER A 95 1.20 -0.22 4.29
CA SER A 95 0.84 0.46 5.52
C SER A 95 -0.65 0.33 5.85
N PHE A 96 -1.39 1.45 5.86
CA PHE A 96 -2.77 1.53 6.33
C PHE A 96 -3.74 0.63 5.55
N LEU A 97 -3.48 0.40 4.25
CA LEU A 97 -4.35 -0.41 3.40
C LEU A 97 -4.43 -1.88 3.86
N ASN A 98 -3.32 -2.42 4.38
CA ASN A 98 -3.32 -3.79 4.90
C ASN A 98 -4.28 -3.92 6.08
N TRP A 99 -4.25 -2.95 7.00
CA TRP A 99 -5.09 -2.94 8.20
C TRP A 99 -6.56 -2.73 7.88
N LEU A 100 -6.87 -1.86 6.92
CA LEU A 100 -8.24 -1.70 6.41
C LEU A 100 -8.82 -2.99 5.83
N THR A 101 -7.96 -3.92 5.42
CA THR A 101 -8.37 -5.24 4.92
C THR A 101 -8.42 -6.28 6.05
N ILE A 102 -7.50 -6.22 7.02
CA ILE A 102 -7.48 -7.13 8.17
C ILE A 102 -8.69 -6.92 9.07
N VAL A 103 -9.00 -5.68 9.44
CA VAL A 103 -10.09 -5.34 10.38
C VAL A 103 -11.44 -5.95 9.99
N PRO A 104 -11.96 -5.78 8.75
CA PRO A 104 -13.21 -6.41 8.36
C PRO A 104 -13.10 -7.93 8.21
N SER A 105 -11.89 -8.48 8.01
CA SER A 105 -11.68 -9.93 7.97
C SER A 105 -11.83 -10.58 9.35
N LEU A 106 -11.61 -9.82 10.44
CA LEU A 106 -11.88 -10.30 11.80
C LEU A 106 -13.37 -10.59 12.03
N SER A 107 -14.27 -9.89 11.32
CA SER A 107 -15.72 -10.15 11.38
C SER A 107 -16.13 -11.50 10.76
N CYS A 108 -15.19 -12.22 10.14
CA CYS A 108 -15.44 -13.57 9.61
C CYS A 108 -15.37 -14.65 10.70
N PHE A 109 -14.93 -14.34 11.91
CA PHE A 109 -14.79 -15.29 13.01
C PHE A 109 -15.96 -15.15 14.00
N ASP A 110 -16.37 -16.26 14.61
CA ASP A 110 -17.37 -16.30 15.68
C ASP A 110 -16.67 -16.52 17.01
N ASP A 111 -17.42 -16.36 18.10
CA ASP A 111 -16.92 -16.49 19.46
C ASP A 111 -16.28 -17.87 19.71
N ALA A 112 -16.83 -18.92 19.10
CA ALA A 112 -16.29 -20.27 19.19
C ALA A 112 -14.90 -20.37 18.53
N SER A 113 -14.72 -19.79 17.34
CA SER A 113 -13.45 -19.78 16.62
C SER A 113 -12.38 -18.93 17.33
N LEU A 114 -12.78 -17.87 18.01
CA LEU A 114 -11.89 -16.99 18.78
C LEU A 114 -11.69 -17.44 20.24
N GLY A 115 -12.42 -18.47 20.68
CA GLY A 115 -12.44 -18.92 22.07
C GLY A 115 -11.08 -19.37 22.61
N PHE A 116 -10.10 -19.66 21.75
CA PHE A 116 -8.73 -20.00 22.16
C PHE A 116 -7.93 -18.78 22.66
N LEU A 117 -8.32 -17.56 22.29
CA LEU A 117 -7.64 -16.32 22.72
C LEU A 117 -7.98 -15.94 24.17
N PHE A 118 -9.03 -16.55 24.73
CA PHE A 118 -9.54 -16.20 26.05
C PHE A 118 -9.18 -17.29 27.08
N PRO A 119 -8.85 -16.91 28.34
CA PRO A 119 -8.49 -17.86 29.38
C PRO A 119 -9.61 -18.90 29.63
N SER A 120 -9.22 -20.18 29.73
CA SER A 120 -10.14 -21.31 29.98
C SER A 120 -10.29 -21.67 31.47
N GLY A 121 -9.93 -20.75 32.38
CA GLY A 121 -10.05 -20.97 33.82
C GLY A 121 -11.51 -20.90 34.32
N PRO A 122 -11.82 -21.48 35.51
CA PRO A 122 -13.12 -21.34 36.13
C PRO A 122 -13.45 -19.85 36.35
N ALA A 123 -14.67 -19.44 35.95
CA ALA A 123 -15.12 -18.04 35.89
C ALA A 123 -14.45 -17.15 34.82
N GLY A 124 -13.63 -17.73 33.93
CA GLY A 124 -13.07 -17.05 32.76
C GLY A 124 -14.14 -16.67 31.71
N LEU A 125 -13.79 -15.78 30.79
CA LEU A 125 -14.70 -15.24 29.77
C LEU A 125 -15.31 -16.35 28.89
N LYS A 126 -14.51 -17.37 28.59
CA LYS A 126 -14.93 -18.57 27.84
C LYS A 126 -15.94 -19.43 28.61
N ASP A 127 -15.70 -19.68 29.90
CA ASP A 127 -16.62 -20.44 30.77
C ASP A 127 -17.97 -19.71 30.93
N ARG A 128 -17.94 -18.38 31.07
CA ARG A 128 -19.16 -17.56 31.11
C ARG A 128 -19.93 -17.59 29.80
N ALA A 129 -19.26 -17.49 28.65
CA ALA A 129 -19.91 -17.54 27.34
C ALA A 129 -20.53 -18.91 27.07
N LEU A 130 -19.85 -20.00 27.41
CA LEU A 130 -20.38 -21.36 27.28
C LEU A 130 -21.61 -21.57 28.18
N LYS A 131 -21.57 -21.11 29.44
CA LYS A 131 -22.74 -21.17 30.34
C LYS A 131 -23.93 -20.40 29.79
N LEU A 132 -23.73 -19.19 29.26
CA LEU A 132 -24.80 -18.42 28.62
C LEU A 132 -25.39 -19.16 27.41
N GLN A 133 -24.56 -19.80 26.59
CA GLN A 133 -25.02 -20.60 25.44
C GLN A 133 -25.77 -21.86 25.87
N ASP A 134 -25.30 -22.55 26.91
CA ASP A 134 -25.96 -23.74 27.47
C ASP A 134 -27.31 -23.38 28.12
N GLU A 135 -27.38 -22.26 28.85
CA GLU A 135 -28.62 -21.73 29.43
C GLU A 135 -29.64 -21.36 28.33
N GLU A 136 -29.18 -20.74 27.24
CA GLU A 136 -30.00 -20.38 26.08
C GLU A 136 -30.48 -21.64 25.31
N ALA A 137 -29.62 -22.65 25.16
CA ALA A 137 -29.96 -23.95 24.55
C ALA A 137 -30.93 -24.77 25.40
N GLN A 138 -30.89 -24.62 26.73
CA GLN A 138 -31.81 -25.25 27.68
C GLN A 138 -33.16 -24.52 27.79
N GLY A 139 -33.39 -23.48 26.99
CA GLY A 139 -34.67 -22.79 26.90
C GLY A 139 -34.95 -21.83 28.06
N ALA A 140 -33.93 -21.43 28.83
CA ALA A 140 -34.06 -20.36 29.81
C ALA A 140 -34.30 -19.03 29.05
N GLN A 141 -35.58 -18.71 28.84
CA GLN A 141 -36.02 -17.51 28.14
C GLN A 141 -35.50 -16.25 28.85
N SER A 142 -34.42 -15.68 28.32
CA SER A 142 -34.13 -14.27 28.55
C SER A 142 -35.22 -13.44 27.84
N GLN A 143 -35.75 -12.43 28.53
CA GLN A 143 -36.90 -11.62 28.11
C GLN A 143 -36.90 -11.25 26.61
N PRO A 144 -38.08 -11.07 25.98
CA PRO A 144 -38.20 -10.89 24.55
C PRO A 144 -37.49 -9.61 24.09
N ARG A 145 -36.24 -9.73 23.66
CA ARG A 145 -35.49 -8.71 22.91
C ARG A 145 -36.04 -8.52 21.48
N HIS A 146 -37.29 -8.94 21.22
CA HIS A 146 -37.87 -9.03 19.88
C HIS A 146 -37.90 -7.68 19.16
N VAL A 147 -38.21 -6.58 19.85
CA VAL A 147 -38.22 -5.25 19.22
C VAL A 147 -36.80 -4.83 18.83
N GLY A 148 -35.81 -4.96 19.72
CA GLY A 148 -34.42 -4.62 19.43
C GLY A 148 -33.82 -5.49 18.31
N CYS A 149 -34.10 -6.79 18.31
CA CYS A 149 -33.68 -7.70 17.24
C CYS A 149 -34.37 -7.39 15.91
N ALA A 150 -35.66 -7.05 15.93
CA ALA A 150 -36.41 -6.68 14.73
C ALA A 150 -35.89 -5.37 14.13
N VAL A 151 -35.69 -4.32 14.96
CA VAL A 151 -35.09 -3.04 14.54
C VAL A 151 -33.71 -3.28 13.93
N ARG A 152 -32.85 -4.05 14.60
CA ARG A 152 -31.51 -4.38 14.07
C ARG A 152 -31.60 -5.09 12.72
N ARG A 153 -32.54 -6.03 12.56
CA ARG A 153 -32.75 -6.77 11.32
C ARG A 153 -33.21 -5.84 10.19
N VAL A 154 -34.17 -4.96 10.46
CA VAL A 154 -34.64 -3.96 9.50
C VAL A 154 -33.52 -3.03 9.09
N VAL A 155 -32.77 -2.47 10.04
CA VAL A 155 -31.63 -1.57 9.75
C VAL A 155 -30.58 -2.28 8.89
N ASN A 156 -30.19 -3.51 9.23
CA ASN A 156 -29.20 -4.26 8.45
C ASN A 156 -29.68 -4.59 7.04
N LEU A 157 -30.95 -4.96 6.87
CA LEU A 157 -31.54 -5.22 5.56
C LEU A 157 -31.61 -3.96 4.71
N SER A 158 -32.08 -2.84 5.29
CA SER A 158 -32.15 -1.55 4.61
C SER A 158 -30.77 -1.06 4.18
N LEU A 159 -29.76 -1.18 5.04
CA LEU A 159 -28.37 -0.87 4.72
C LEU A 159 -27.84 -1.78 3.61
N GLY A 160 -28.11 -3.08 3.68
CA GLY A 160 -27.71 -4.04 2.64
C GLY A 160 -28.33 -3.73 1.28
N ILE A 161 -29.63 -3.39 1.23
CA ILE A 161 -30.33 -2.98 0.00
C ILE A 161 -29.72 -1.69 -0.56
N LEU A 162 -29.48 -0.68 0.29
CA LEU A 162 -28.86 0.57 -0.12
C LEU A 162 -27.47 0.35 -0.72
N LEU A 163 -26.62 -0.45 -0.06
CA LEU A 163 -25.28 -0.76 -0.56
C LEU A 163 -25.31 -1.57 -1.85
N ALA A 164 -26.23 -2.53 -1.98
CA ALA A 164 -26.42 -3.30 -3.21
C ALA A 164 -26.83 -2.38 -4.38
N TRP A 165 -27.77 -1.46 -4.15
CA TRP A 165 -28.20 -0.48 -5.14
C TRP A 165 -27.07 0.46 -5.55
N LEU A 166 -26.33 1.02 -4.58
CA LEU A 166 -25.16 1.86 -4.87
C LEU A 166 -24.07 1.10 -5.63
N SER A 167 -23.93 -0.21 -5.40
CA SER A 167 -22.90 -1.04 -6.05
C SER A 167 -23.22 -1.39 -7.50
N VAL A 168 -24.46 -1.21 -7.99
CA VAL A 168 -24.83 -1.52 -9.39
C VAL A 168 -23.91 -0.85 -10.43
N PRO A 169 -23.71 0.49 -10.43
CA PRO A 169 -22.80 1.13 -11.39
C PRO A 169 -21.36 0.64 -11.28
N VAL A 170 -20.90 0.31 -10.07
CA VAL A 170 -19.57 -0.23 -9.83
C VAL A 170 -19.42 -1.61 -10.49
N VAL A 171 -20.38 -2.50 -10.27
CA VAL A 171 -20.37 -3.85 -10.86
C VAL A 171 -20.47 -3.79 -12.37
N LEU A 172 -21.34 -2.94 -12.93
CA LEU A 172 -21.43 -2.73 -14.38
C LEU A 172 -20.10 -2.22 -14.97
N ASN A 173 -19.40 -1.33 -14.26
CA ASN A 173 -18.05 -0.88 -14.66
C ASN A 173 -17.01 -2.01 -14.60
N LEU A 174 -17.03 -2.84 -13.55
CA LEU A 174 -16.10 -3.98 -13.43
C LEU A 174 -16.32 -5.03 -14.54
N LEU A 175 -17.58 -5.24 -14.94
CA LEU A 175 -17.92 -6.17 -16.01
C LEU A 175 -17.67 -5.58 -17.42
N SER A 176 -17.62 -4.25 -17.54
CA SER A 176 -17.33 -3.57 -18.80
C SER A 176 -15.93 -3.90 -19.34
N ALA A 177 -15.80 -4.01 -20.66
CA ALA A 177 -14.49 -4.13 -21.33
C ALA A 177 -13.65 -2.84 -21.20
N LYS A 178 -14.30 -1.70 -20.96
CA LYS A 178 -13.67 -0.38 -20.74
C LYS A 178 -13.72 0.01 -19.26
N GLN A 179 -13.39 -0.92 -18.39
CA GLN A 179 -13.39 -0.71 -16.94
C GLN A 179 -12.51 0.49 -16.56
N VAL A 180 -13.08 1.42 -15.80
CA VAL A 180 -12.36 2.55 -15.22
C VAL A 180 -12.05 2.23 -13.76
N MET A 181 -10.80 2.40 -13.34
CA MET A 181 -10.34 2.19 -11.97
C MET A 181 -9.98 3.50 -11.28
N ASN A 182 -9.93 3.46 -9.95
CA ASN A 182 -9.68 4.59 -9.05
C ASN A 182 -10.68 5.74 -9.25
N THR A 183 -11.95 5.39 -9.47
CA THR A 183 -13.06 6.32 -9.67
C THR A 183 -14.22 6.08 -8.71
N THR A 184 -15.05 7.09 -8.53
CA THR A 184 -16.20 7.10 -7.64
C THR A 184 -17.48 7.36 -8.42
N PHE A 185 -18.56 6.62 -8.11
CA PHE A 185 -19.78 6.61 -8.93
C PHE A 185 -20.96 7.39 -8.32
N GLY A 186 -20.77 8.04 -7.17
CA GLY A 186 -21.82 8.81 -6.50
C GLY A 186 -21.27 10.00 -5.73
N SER A 187 -22.13 10.99 -5.45
CA SER A 187 -21.75 12.24 -4.76
C SER A 187 -21.20 12.00 -3.35
N LEU A 188 -21.77 11.02 -2.63
CA LEU A 188 -21.38 10.67 -1.27
C LEU A 188 -20.09 9.85 -1.17
N ARG A 189 -19.56 9.39 -2.31
CA ARG A 189 -18.31 8.60 -2.41
C ARG A 189 -18.24 7.33 -1.57
N ILE A 190 -19.40 6.75 -1.24
CA ILE A 190 -19.54 5.55 -0.39
C ILE A 190 -19.01 4.30 -1.09
N VAL A 191 -19.29 4.17 -2.39
CA VAL A 191 -18.80 3.08 -3.23
C VAL A 191 -17.92 3.64 -4.33
N ASN A 192 -16.83 2.95 -4.58
CA ASN A 192 -15.84 3.32 -5.58
C ASN A 192 -15.35 2.06 -6.27
N SER A 193 -14.53 2.27 -7.29
CA SER A 193 -13.73 1.20 -7.85
C SER A 193 -12.28 1.54 -7.64
N TYR A 194 -11.60 0.81 -6.76
CA TYR A 194 -10.22 1.08 -6.36
C TYR A 194 -9.35 -0.14 -6.62
N GLY A 195 -8.19 0.09 -7.22
CA GLY A 195 -7.21 -0.96 -7.49
C GLY A 195 -5.80 -0.38 -7.50
N ALA A 196 -4.87 -1.05 -6.82
CA ALA A 196 -3.47 -0.67 -6.75
C ALA A 196 -2.60 -1.63 -7.56
N PHE A 197 -1.47 -1.11 -8.07
CA PHE A 197 -0.43 -1.89 -8.74
C PHE A 197 -0.89 -2.69 -9.97
N GLY A 198 -1.86 -2.17 -10.73
CA GLY A 198 -2.21 -2.74 -12.03
C GLY A 198 -1.05 -2.75 -13.03
N SER A 199 -0.16 -1.76 -12.92
CA SER A 199 1.09 -1.68 -13.67
C SER A 199 2.29 -1.63 -12.73
N ILE A 200 3.38 -2.30 -13.12
CA ILE A 200 4.59 -2.44 -12.30
C ILE A 200 5.77 -1.80 -13.02
N THR A 201 6.48 -0.93 -12.32
CA THR A 201 7.76 -0.39 -12.79
C THR A 201 8.83 -1.49 -12.72
N LYS A 202 9.65 -1.58 -13.78
CA LYS A 202 10.73 -2.58 -13.89
C LYS A 202 12.07 -2.09 -13.38
N GLU A 203 12.22 -0.78 -13.22
CA GLU A 203 13.40 -0.15 -12.66
C GLU A 203 13.00 0.76 -11.51
N ARG A 204 13.81 0.77 -10.44
CA ARG A 204 13.65 1.72 -9.35
C ARG A 204 14.45 2.99 -9.65
N THR A 205 13.74 4.07 -9.93
CA THR A 205 14.33 5.41 -10.00
C THR A 205 13.87 6.24 -8.82
N GLU A 206 14.72 7.18 -8.40
CA GLU A 206 14.48 8.03 -7.24
C GLU A 206 14.92 9.46 -7.53
N VAL A 207 14.11 10.41 -7.08
CA VAL A 207 14.50 11.82 -7.03
C VAL A 207 15.11 12.08 -5.65
N ILE A 208 16.34 12.60 -5.65
CA ILE A 208 17.09 12.98 -4.45
C ILE A 208 17.20 14.50 -4.46
N LEU A 209 16.62 15.15 -3.45
CA LEU A 209 16.76 16.58 -3.23
C LEU A 209 18.10 16.84 -2.56
N GLN A 210 18.82 17.85 -3.03
CA GLN A 210 20.11 18.23 -2.47
C GLN A 210 20.13 19.71 -2.13
N GLY A 211 20.76 20.05 -1.01
CA GLY A 211 20.97 21.42 -0.54
C GLY A 211 22.44 21.75 -0.41
N THR A 212 22.79 23.03 -0.58
CA THR A 212 24.13 23.53 -0.25
C THR A 212 24.03 24.90 0.45
N THR A 213 24.92 25.12 1.41
CA THR A 213 25.16 26.43 2.05
C THR A 213 26.15 27.28 1.27
N SER A 214 26.75 26.76 0.20
CA SER A 214 27.72 27.52 -0.60
C SER A 214 27.04 28.74 -1.25
N PRO A 215 27.66 29.93 -1.18
CA PRO A 215 27.11 31.13 -1.83
C PRO A 215 27.06 30.98 -3.36
N ASN A 216 27.90 30.11 -3.92
CA ASN A 216 27.92 29.80 -5.35
C ASN A 216 27.68 28.30 -5.59
N ALA A 217 26.50 27.98 -6.11
CA ALA A 217 26.08 26.63 -6.48
C ALA A 217 26.98 25.94 -7.52
N SER A 218 27.69 26.72 -8.35
CA SER A 218 28.57 26.23 -9.41
C SER A 218 30.04 26.15 -8.98
N ALA A 219 30.36 26.49 -7.73
CA ALA A 219 31.73 26.40 -7.24
C ALA A 219 32.18 24.92 -7.18
N PRO A 220 33.42 24.60 -7.59
CA PRO A 220 33.90 23.21 -7.66
C PRO A 220 34.01 22.55 -6.27
N ASP A 221 34.11 23.35 -5.22
CA ASP A 221 34.15 22.96 -3.81
C ASP A 221 32.77 23.02 -3.12
N ALA A 222 31.71 23.36 -3.85
CA ALA A 222 30.35 23.37 -3.29
C ALA A 222 29.93 21.94 -2.88
N VAL A 223 29.78 21.74 -1.57
CA VAL A 223 29.29 20.48 -1.00
C VAL A 223 27.77 20.46 -1.08
N TRP A 224 27.22 19.43 -1.71
CA TRP A 224 25.79 19.20 -1.83
C TRP A 224 25.39 18.04 -0.94
N GLU A 225 24.50 18.30 0.03
CA GLU A 225 24.01 17.31 0.98
C GLU A 225 22.65 16.77 0.55
N ASP A 226 22.46 15.45 0.65
CA ASP A 226 21.20 14.79 0.34
C ASP A 226 20.18 15.07 1.47
N TYR A 227 18.98 15.54 1.11
CA TYR A 227 17.86 15.56 2.04
C TYR A 227 17.31 14.15 2.22
N GLU A 228 17.39 13.64 3.44
CA GLU A 228 16.96 12.29 3.75
C GLU A 228 15.48 12.23 4.13
N PHE A 229 14.76 11.32 3.47
CA PHE A 229 13.40 10.96 3.82
C PHE A 229 13.38 9.93 4.95
N LYS A 230 12.22 9.75 5.60
CA LYS A 230 12.11 8.90 6.79
C LYS A 230 12.24 7.40 6.47
N CYS A 231 11.67 6.95 5.35
CA CYS A 231 11.67 5.53 4.98
C CYS A 231 11.94 5.27 3.49
N LYS A 232 11.65 6.23 2.61
CA LYS A 232 11.97 6.15 1.18
C LYS A 232 13.48 5.91 1.00
N PRO A 233 13.94 5.12 0.02
CA PRO A 233 15.35 4.96 -0.27
C PRO A 233 16.06 6.29 -0.61
N GLY A 234 17.22 6.48 0.02
CA GLY A 234 18.11 7.64 -0.07
C GLY A 234 19.55 7.16 0.12
N ASP A 235 20.13 7.37 1.29
CA ASP A 235 21.44 6.81 1.66
C ASP A 235 21.56 5.30 1.35
N PRO A 236 22.56 4.88 0.53
CA PRO A 236 22.81 3.46 0.23
C PRO A 236 23.11 2.56 1.42
N TRP A 237 23.59 3.12 2.53
CA TRP A 237 23.85 2.38 3.78
C TRP A 237 22.60 2.23 4.65
N ARG A 238 21.56 3.02 4.41
CA ARG A 238 20.31 2.91 5.17
C ARG A 238 19.58 1.63 4.80
N ARG A 239 19.35 0.78 5.81
CA ARG A 239 18.46 -0.37 5.71
C ARG A 239 17.03 0.09 5.39
N PRO A 240 16.30 -0.59 4.48
CA PRO A 240 14.89 -0.30 4.25
C PRO A 240 14.06 -0.36 5.54
N CYS A 241 12.97 0.41 5.62
CA CYS A 241 12.19 0.53 6.84
C CYS A 241 10.96 -0.38 6.84
N LEU A 242 10.51 -0.80 8.03
CA LEU A 242 9.19 -1.40 8.21
C LEU A 242 8.24 -0.33 8.75
N ILE A 243 7.35 0.17 7.90
CA ILE A 243 6.46 1.31 8.16
C ILE A 243 4.98 0.92 8.25
N THR A 244 4.50 0.56 9.45
CA THR A 244 3.11 0.11 9.68
C THR A 244 2.63 0.59 11.05
N PRO A 245 1.34 0.98 11.25
CA PRO A 245 0.24 1.03 10.28
C PRO A 245 0.18 2.31 9.43
N TYR A 246 0.93 3.35 9.78
CA TYR A 246 0.91 4.65 9.11
C TYR A 246 1.97 4.71 8.00
N HIS A 247 1.70 5.36 6.86
CA HIS A 247 2.72 5.65 5.83
C HIS A 247 3.12 7.13 5.82
N TYR A 248 4.39 7.42 5.49
CA TYR A 248 4.81 8.79 5.23
C TYR A 248 4.35 9.22 3.85
N ARG A 249 3.34 10.11 3.82
CA ARG A 249 2.71 10.58 2.57
C ARG A 249 3.72 11.23 1.62
N LEU A 250 4.66 12.00 2.15
CA LEU A 250 5.70 12.65 1.34
C LEU A 250 6.61 11.61 0.66
N ASP A 251 7.14 10.66 1.42
CA ASP A 251 7.93 9.53 0.89
C ASP A 251 7.20 8.81 -0.25
N TRP A 252 5.90 8.59 -0.08
CA TRP A 252 5.07 7.92 -1.08
C TRP A 252 4.84 8.75 -2.34
N LEU A 253 4.58 10.06 -2.19
CA LEU A 253 4.44 10.99 -3.30
C LEU A 253 5.74 11.14 -4.10
N MET A 254 6.89 11.18 -3.42
CA MET A 254 8.20 11.28 -4.06
C MET A 254 8.55 10.01 -4.85
N TRP A 255 8.06 8.85 -4.44
CA TRP A 255 8.16 7.64 -5.25
C TRP A 255 7.42 7.79 -6.58
N PHE A 256 6.17 8.30 -6.57
CA PHE A 256 5.42 8.58 -7.81
C PHE A 256 6.15 9.57 -8.73
N ALA A 257 6.71 10.63 -8.16
CA ALA A 257 7.45 11.63 -8.93
C ALA A 257 8.66 11.05 -9.68
N ALA A 258 9.27 9.99 -9.16
CA ALA A 258 10.55 9.50 -9.68
C ALA A 258 10.49 8.63 -10.93
N PHE A 259 9.37 7.96 -11.20
CA PHE A 259 9.20 7.15 -12.42
C PHE A 259 8.26 7.79 -13.45
N GLN A 260 7.61 8.90 -13.11
CA GLN A 260 6.94 9.76 -14.08
C GLN A 260 7.99 10.61 -14.83
N VAL A 261 8.76 9.96 -15.71
CA VAL A 261 9.66 10.68 -16.61
C VAL A 261 8.80 11.52 -17.56
N ARG A 262 8.94 12.86 -17.49
CA ARG A 262 8.16 13.87 -18.23
C ARG A 262 8.00 13.61 -19.73
N GLU A 263 8.89 12.83 -20.34
CA GLU A 263 8.85 12.55 -21.78
C GLU A 263 7.56 11.83 -22.25
N HIS A 264 6.79 11.19 -21.36
CA HIS A 264 5.64 10.37 -21.76
C HIS A 264 4.27 10.82 -21.21
N CYS A 265 4.18 11.89 -20.41
CA CYS A 265 2.88 12.32 -19.86
C CYS A 265 2.80 13.83 -19.57
N PRO A 266 2.30 14.66 -20.51
CA PRO A 266 2.14 16.10 -20.29
C PRO A 266 1.01 16.47 -19.31
N THR A 267 0.16 15.52 -18.91
CA THR A 267 -1.03 15.74 -18.05
C THR A 267 -0.97 15.00 -16.70
N SER A 268 0.20 14.48 -16.30
CA SER A 268 0.32 13.81 -15.01
C SER A 268 0.13 14.81 -13.85
N PRO A 269 -0.55 14.44 -12.75
CA PRO A 269 -0.62 15.26 -11.54
C PRO A 269 0.79 15.46 -11.00
N SER A 270 1.26 16.64 -11.30
CA SER A 270 2.47 17.30 -10.90
C SER A 270 2.72 17.22 -9.39
N LEU A 271 4.01 17.21 -9.02
CA LEU A 271 4.51 17.11 -7.64
C LEU A 271 3.72 18.07 -6.72
N PRO A 272 2.87 17.59 -5.81
CA PRO A 272 2.26 18.46 -4.82
C PRO A 272 3.37 18.88 -3.85
N GLY A 273 3.77 20.15 -3.87
CA GLY A 273 4.37 20.75 -2.69
C GLY A 273 5.88 20.88 -2.59
N THR A 274 6.63 20.87 -3.70
CA THR A 274 8.10 20.99 -3.67
C THR A 274 8.62 22.25 -2.96
N THR A 275 7.81 23.30 -2.79
CA THR A 275 8.14 24.49 -1.99
C THR A 275 8.15 24.24 -0.48
N TRP A 276 7.27 23.36 0.03
CA TRP A 276 7.26 23.02 1.45
C TRP A 276 8.10 21.79 1.78
N VAL A 277 8.49 20.97 0.79
CA VAL A 277 9.30 19.76 1.04
C VAL A 277 10.59 20.05 1.82
N PRO A 278 11.43 21.05 1.47
CA PRO A 278 12.62 21.37 2.26
C PRO A 278 12.29 21.82 3.68
N ARG A 279 11.18 22.56 3.85
CA ARG A 279 10.69 23.02 5.16
C ARG A 279 10.13 21.89 6.03
N ALA A 280 9.49 20.89 5.41
CA ALA A 280 8.87 19.76 6.11
C ALA A 280 9.82 18.58 6.36
N LEU A 281 10.88 18.45 5.54
CA LEU A 281 11.92 17.46 5.76
C LEU A 281 12.82 17.81 6.96
N GLY A 282 12.90 19.10 7.32
CA GLY A 282 13.88 19.59 8.30
C GLY A 282 15.26 19.69 7.65
N PRO A 283 15.93 20.86 7.67
CA PRO A 283 17.19 21.03 6.93
C PRO A 283 18.46 20.85 7.80
N PRO A 284 19.61 20.45 7.20
CA PRO A 284 20.79 21.31 7.20
C PRO A 284 20.48 22.58 6.39
N PRO A 285 20.82 23.78 6.88
CA PRO A 285 20.45 25.04 6.21
C PRO A 285 20.97 25.06 4.76
N ALA A 286 20.21 25.56 3.80
CA ALA A 286 20.63 25.61 2.39
C ALA A 286 20.25 26.94 1.73
N GLU A 287 21.19 27.54 1.01
CA GLU A 287 20.97 28.71 0.16
C GLU A 287 20.47 28.30 -1.24
N TRP A 288 20.96 27.15 -1.73
CA TRP A 288 20.58 26.60 -3.02
C TRP A 288 20.04 25.18 -2.88
N ILE A 289 19.06 24.85 -3.70
CA ILE A 289 18.45 23.53 -3.78
C ILE A 289 18.47 23.05 -5.23
N ARG A 290 18.75 21.76 -5.41
CA ARG A 290 18.59 21.06 -6.70
C ARG A 290 17.94 19.70 -6.48
N ALA A 291 17.51 19.06 -7.57
CA ALA A 291 17.11 17.67 -7.55
C ALA A 291 17.85 16.84 -8.58
N GLU A 292 18.31 15.68 -8.16
CA GLU A 292 19.04 14.73 -8.99
C GLU A 292 18.23 13.44 -9.16
N HIS A 293 18.31 12.86 -10.35
CA HIS A 293 17.66 11.60 -10.68
C HIS A 293 18.66 10.45 -10.62
N TRP A 294 18.29 9.42 -9.88
CA TRP A 294 19.15 8.28 -9.59
C TRP A 294 18.42 6.97 -9.86
N ARG A 295 19.11 5.99 -10.39
CA ARG A 295 18.65 4.61 -10.44
C ARG A 295 19.17 3.86 -9.23
N TYR A 296 18.29 3.16 -8.52
CA TYR A 296 18.60 2.33 -7.37
C TYR A 296 18.43 0.85 -7.73
N LYS A 297 19.26 0.01 -7.14
CA LYS A 297 19.12 -1.45 -7.13
C LYS A 297 19.49 -1.97 -5.75
N PHE A 298 18.87 -3.07 -5.32
CA PHE A 298 19.33 -3.76 -4.13
C PHE A 298 20.76 -4.26 -4.32
N SER A 299 21.60 -4.09 -3.31
CA SER A 299 22.89 -4.78 -3.27
C SER A 299 22.67 -6.30 -3.27
N LEU A 300 23.67 -7.06 -3.72
CA LEU A 300 23.60 -8.53 -3.70
C LEU A 300 24.01 -9.03 -2.31
N PRO A 301 23.18 -9.82 -1.58
CA PRO A 301 23.59 -10.47 -0.33
C PRO A 301 24.88 -11.28 -0.55
N GLY A 302 25.88 -11.10 0.32
CA GLY A 302 27.20 -11.73 0.19
C GLY A 302 28.09 -11.16 -0.93
N GLY A 303 27.63 -10.16 -1.69
CA GLY A 303 28.43 -9.42 -2.65
C GLY A 303 29.26 -8.30 -2.00
N LYS A 304 30.17 -7.69 -2.77
CA LYS A 304 31.09 -6.64 -2.31
C LYS A 304 30.39 -5.49 -1.59
N HIS A 305 29.36 -4.91 -2.21
CA HIS A 305 28.60 -3.79 -1.64
C HIS A 305 27.89 -4.15 -0.32
N ALA A 306 27.29 -5.35 -0.23
CA ALA A 306 26.64 -5.80 0.99
C ALA A 306 27.66 -6.08 2.11
N ALA A 307 28.86 -6.56 1.78
CA ALA A 307 29.96 -6.73 2.73
C ALA A 307 30.46 -5.39 3.30
N GLU A 308 30.37 -4.30 2.53
CA GLU A 308 30.61 -2.91 2.99
C GLU A 308 29.42 -2.33 3.80
N GLY A 309 28.35 -3.10 4.00
CA GLY A 309 27.14 -2.66 4.73
C GLY A 309 26.11 -1.92 3.89
N LYS A 310 26.29 -1.82 2.56
CA LYS A 310 25.33 -1.15 1.67
C LYS A 310 24.12 -2.04 1.39
N TRP A 311 22.93 -1.49 1.55
CA TRP A 311 21.66 -2.13 1.17
C TRP A 311 21.28 -1.82 -0.28
N TRP A 312 21.75 -0.68 -0.79
CA TRP A 312 21.46 -0.21 -2.13
C TRP A 312 22.75 0.06 -2.92
N VAL A 313 22.61 -0.01 -4.24
CA VAL A 313 23.59 0.49 -5.20
C VAL A 313 22.86 1.52 -6.05
N ARG A 314 23.40 2.75 -6.09
CA ARG A 314 22.80 3.85 -6.85
C ARG A 314 23.71 4.34 -7.97
N ARG A 315 23.12 4.69 -9.11
CA ARG A 315 23.81 5.32 -10.25
C ARG A 315 23.07 6.58 -10.66
N ARG A 316 23.80 7.69 -10.81
CA ARG A 316 23.22 8.96 -11.27
C ARG A 316 22.78 8.82 -12.72
N LEU A 317 21.53 9.21 -13.00
CA LEU A 317 20.97 9.27 -14.35
C LEU A 317 21.14 10.68 -14.94
N GLY A 318 20.92 11.72 -14.14
CA GLY A 318 21.06 13.11 -14.56
C GLY A 318 20.32 14.06 -13.62
N PRO A 319 20.31 15.38 -13.91
CA PRO A 319 19.55 16.34 -13.13
C PRO A 319 18.04 16.16 -13.35
N TYR A 320 17.25 16.27 -12.29
CA TYR A 320 15.79 16.30 -12.35
C TYR A 320 15.28 17.74 -12.50
N PHE A 321 15.83 18.67 -11.71
CA PHE A 321 15.73 20.11 -11.92
C PHE A 321 17.04 20.81 -11.47
N PRO A 322 17.39 21.98 -12.05
CA PRO A 322 18.69 22.63 -11.84
C PRO A 322 18.85 23.19 -10.41
N ALA A 323 20.03 23.70 -10.10
CA ALA A 323 20.23 24.45 -8.85
C ALA A 323 19.46 25.79 -8.91
N VAL A 324 18.57 26.00 -7.95
CA VAL A 324 17.78 27.22 -7.79
C VAL A 324 17.99 27.74 -6.36
N ARG A 325 18.03 29.05 -6.19
CA ARG A 325 18.06 29.64 -4.84
C ARG A 325 16.77 29.29 -4.11
N LEU A 326 16.86 29.05 -2.80
CA LEU A 326 15.69 28.68 -2.00
C LEU A 326 14.57 29.74 -2.08
N GLU A 327 14.93 31.02 -2.19
CA GLU A 327 13.98 32.14 -2.30
C GLU A 327 13.23 32.14 -3.65
N ASP A 328 13.91 31.73 -4.73
CA ASP A 328 13.37 31.74 -6.09
C ASP A 328 12.64 30.44 -6.45
N LEU A 329 12.69 29.43 -5.57
CA LEU A 329 12.18 28.08 -5.81
C LEU A 329 10.67 28.08 -6.14
N GLU A 330 9.88 28.89 -5.44
CA GLU A 330 8.45 29.01 -5.70
C GLU A 330 8.16 29.64 -7.08
N GLY A 331 8.93 30.67 -7.45
CA GLY A 331 8.85 31.30 -8.77
C GLY A 331 9.16 30.32 -9.89
N TYR A 332 10.27 29.56 -9.74
CA TYR A 332 10.66 28.52 -10.68
C TYR A 332 9.56 27.49 -10.91
N PHE A 333 8.92 27.01 -9.84
CA PHE A 333 7.84 26.02 -9.99
C PHE A 333 6.58 26.59 -10.64
N ARG A 334 6.22 27.85 -10.37
CA ARG A 334 5.11 28.51 -11.08
C ARG A 334 5.38 28.64 -12.57
N GLU A 335 6.61 29.00 -12.96
CA GLU A 335 7.00 29.11 -14.37
C GLU A 335 6.98 27.77 -15.11
N GLN A 336 7.17 26.65 -14.40
CA GLN A 336 7.13 25.30 -14.96
C GLN A 336 5.73 24.67 -14.93
N ASP A 337 4.68 25.44 -14.60
CA ASP A 337 3.30 24.97 -14.39
C ASP A 337 3.20 23.83 -13.36
N TRP A 338 4.06 23.86 -12.32
CA TRP A 338 3.97 22.92 -11.20
C TRP A 338 3.01 23.49 -10.12
N PRO A 339 2.13 22.67 -9.55
CA PRO A 339 1.19 23.04 -8.52
C PRO A 339 1.97 23.23 -7.22
N LEU A 340 1.70 24.35 -6.57
CA LEU A 340 2.31 24.71 -5.30
C LEU A 340 1.64 24.03 -4.11
#